data_AF-A0A8H6HGD3-F1
#
_entry.id   AF-A0A8H6HGD3-F1
#
_cell.length_a   1.000
_cell.length_b   1.000
_cell.length_c   1.000
_cell.angle_alpha   90.00
_cell.angle_beta   90.00
_cell.angle_gamma   90.00
#
_symmetry.space_group_name_H-M   'P 1'
#
loop_
_entity.id
_entity.type
_entity.pdbx_description
1 polymer ?
#
loop_
_entity_poly.entity_id
_entity_poly.type
_entity_poly.pdbx_seq_one_letter_code
_entity_poly.pdbx_strand_id
1 'polypeptide(L)'
;MPEHKYSGKDVRKAVYESHKEAERLKDPSLSSVEREKSPLKPFNNRPNAVSQSSSNPTPVPSMASVSKNPAREYPLPNKVAPGTPSPARVVTQKTTQGNQVFRAVIAHDQSRKLGSPGYNDHFEVREKKSKISTV
;
A
#
# COMPACT_ATOMS: atom_id res chain seq x y z
N MET A 1 -13.82 -5.82 14.47
CA MET A 1 -12.42 -5.40 14.22
C MET A 1 -12.33 -3.89 14.44
N PRO A 2 -11.35 -3.38 15.21
CA PRO A 2 -11.15 -1.94 15.38
C PRO A 2 -10.84 -1.25 14.05
N GLU A 3 -11.43 -0.07 13.84
CA GLU A 3 -11.20 0.75 12.65
C GLU A 3 -9.78 1.36 12.69
N HIS A 4 -9.00 1.19 11.62
CA HIS A 4 -7.68 1.81 11.49
C HIS A 4 -7.81 3.20 10.87
N LYS A 5 -7.35 4.24 11.59
CA LYS A 5 -7.36 5.63 11.12
C LYS A 5 -5.94 6.13 10.83
N TYR A 6 -5.74 6.63 9.63
CA TYR A 6 -4.47 7.22 9.18
C TYR A 6 -4.66 8.69 8.86
N SER A 7 -3.74 9.53 9.34
CA SER A 7 -3.68 10.93 8.97
C SER A 7 -2.88 11.09 7.67
N GLY A 8 -3.07 12.22 6.97
CA GLY A 8 -2.20 12.56 5.84
C GLY A 8 -0.71 12.64 6.21
N LYS A 9 -0.38 12.94 7.48
CA LYS A 9 1.01 12.92 7.98
C LYS A 9 1.56 11.50 7.99
N ASP A 10 0.77 10.51 8.39
CA ASP A 10 1.19 9.10 8.39
C ASP A 10 1.44 8.61 6.97
N VAL A 11 0.54 8.97 6.03
CA VAL A 11 0.67 8.63 4.62
C VAL A 11 1.93 9.26 4.02
N ARG A 12 2.14 10.57 4.19
CA ARG A 12 3.34 11.25 3.69
C ARG A 12 4.63 10.68 4.28
N LYS A 13 4.63 10.35 5.58
CA LYS A 13 5.77 9.71 6.23
C LYS A 13 6.05 8.34 5.62
N ALA A 14 5.03 7.49 5.43
CA ALA A 14 5.20 6.17 4.82
C ALA A 14 5.69 6.27 3.37
N VAL A 15 5.22 7.26 2.59
CA VAL A 15 5.74 7.53 1.24
C VAL A 15 7.21 7.93 1.27
N TYR A 16 7.59 8.82 2.19
CA TYR A 16 8.99 9.23 2.36
C TYR A 16 9.90 8.05 2.72
N GLU A 17 9.51 7.23 3.70
CA GLU A 17 10.27 6.03 4.09
C GLU A 17 10.32 5.00 2.96
N SER A 18 9.23 4.86 2.19
CA SER A 18 9.21 4.02 0.98
C SER A 18 10.25 4.46 -0.04
N HIS A 19 10.46 5.76 -0.22
CA HIS A 19 11.46 6.30 -1.14
C HIS A 19 12.87 6.03 -0.63
N LYS A 20 13.12 6.32 0.65
CA LYS A 20 14.42 6.06 1.30
C LYS A 20 14.79 4.58 1.22
N GLU A 21 13.83 3.69 1.46
CA GLU A 21 14.03 2.25 1.36
C GLU A 21 14.31 1.80 -0.08
N ALA A 22 13.65 2.41 -1.06
CA ALA A 22 13.93 2.15 -2.47
C ALA A 22 15.36 2.55 -2.86
N GLU A 23 15.87 3.67 -2.33
CA GLU A 23 17.28 4.07 -2.52
C GLU A 23 18.24 3.15 -1.80
N ARG A 24 17.95 2.78 -0.54
CA ARG A 24 18.75 1.81 0.22
C ARG A 24 18.94 0.52 -0.58
N LEU A 25 17.87 -0.03 -1.12
CA LEU A 25 17.90 -1.28 -1.91
C LEU A 25 18.72 -1.20 -3.21
N LYS A 26 19.13 -0.02 -3.68
CA LYS A 26 20.04 0.10 -4.83
C LYS A 26 21.49 -0.18 -4.46
N ASP A 27 21.84 -0.09 -3.19
CA ASP A 27 23.20 -0.35 -2.71
C ASP A 27 23.60 -1.80 -3.05
N PRO A 28 24.66 -2.03 -3.86
CA PRO A 28 25.10 -3.38 -4.22
C PRO A 28 25.70 -4.14 -3.03
N SER A 29 26.14 -3.45 -1.96
CA SER A 29 26.75 -4.08 -0.78
C SER A 29 25.73 -4.79 0.12
N LEU A 30 24.43 -4.53 -0.07
CA LEU A 30 23.38 -5.17 0.70
C LEU A 30 23.28 -6.66 0.43
N SER A 31 23.33 -7.44 1.52
CA SER A 31 23.11 -8.89 1.47
C SER A 31 21.70 -9.24 1.04
N SER A 32 21.51 -10.45 0.49
CA SER A 32 20.19 -10.96 0.09
C SER A 32 19.21 -10.98 1.27
N VAL A 33 19.68 -11.28 2.48
CA VAL A 33 18.86 -11.33 3.70
C VAL A 33 18.33 -9.93 4.06
N GLU A 34 19.15 -8.89 3.93
CA GLU A 34 18.73 -7.51 4.21
C GLU A 34 17.77 -6.96 3.16
N ARG A 35 17.89 -7.44 1.90
CA ARG A 35 16.93 -7.14 0.84
C ARG A 35 15.59 -7.82 1.11
N GLU A 36 15.61 -9.07 1.56
CA GLU A 36 14.40 -9.84 1.87
C GLU A 36 13.63 -9.27 3.07
N LYS A 37 14.34 -8.80 4.10
CA LYS A 37 13.75 -8.15 5.28
C LYS A 37 13.18 -6.77 5.00
N SER A 38 13.37 -6.23 3.79
CA SER A 38 12.82 -4.93 3.41
C SER A 38 11.30 -4.90 3.54
N PRO A 39 10.72 -3.86 4.16
CA PRO A 39 9.28 -3.65 4.19
C PRO A 39 8.71 -3.20 2.84
N LEU A 40 9.55 -2.79 1.89
CA LEU A 40 9.14 -2.38 0.55
C LEU A 40 8.96 -3.60 -0.35
N LYS A 41 7.71 -3.93 -0.69
CA LYS A 41 7.37 -5.12 -1.48
C LYS A 41 6.84 -4.75 -2.87
N PRO A 42 6.99 -5.61 -3.90
CA PRO A 42 6.32 -5.42 -5.17
C PRO A 42 4.80 -5.39 -4.98
N PHE A 43 4.13 -4.39 -5.55
CA PHE A 43 2.67 -4.35 -5.55
C PHE A 43 2.15 -5.08 -6.80
N ASN A 44 1.57 -6.24 -6.57
CA ASN A 44 0.91 -7.01 -7.62
C ASN A 44 -0.56 -6.58 -7.69
N ASN A 45 -0.90 -5.72 -8.65
CA ASN A 45 -2.24 -5.20 -8.89
C ASN A 45 -3.18 -6.29 -9.44
N ARG A 46 -3.37 -7.37 -8.67
CA ARG A 46 -4.24 -8.48 -9.05
C ARG A 46 -5.70 -8.04 -8.95
N PRO A 47 -6.56 -8.43 -9.91
CA PRO A 47 -7.99 -8.25 -9.74
C PRO A 47 -8.44 -8.99 -8.46
N ASN A 48 -9.34 -8.36 -7.72
CA ASN A 48 -9.86 -8.94 -6.49
C ASN A 48 -10.51 -10.28 -6.82
N ALA A 49 -10.10 -11.34 -6.13
CA ALA A 49 -10.63 -12.68 -6.34
C ALA A 49 -12.09 -12.78 -5.89
N VAL A 50 -12.56 -11.85 -5.05
CA VAL A 50 -13.92 -11.89 -4.50
C VAL A 50 -14.60 -10.54 -4.65
N SER A 51 -15.75 -10.54 -5.35
CA SER A 51 -16.63 -9.37 -5.44
C SER A 51 -17.22 -9.08 -4.06
N GLN A 52 -16.89 -7.93 -3.47
CA GLN A 52 -17.59 -7.48 -2.26
C GLN A 52 -18.99 -7.00 -2.64
N SER A 53 -20.00 -7.50 -1.93
CA SER A 53 -21.44 -7.24 -2.10
C SER A 53 -21.87 -5.77 -1.87
N SER A 54 -20.97 -4.81 -1.88
CA SER A 54 -21.32 -3.39 -1.78
C SER A 54 -20.43 -2.58 -2.72
N SER A 55 -21.04 -2.12 -3.81
CA SER A 55 -20.51 -1.14 -4.78
C SER A 55 -19.15 -1.49 -5.40
N ASN A 56 -19.20 -2.06 -6.62
CA ASN A 56 -18.16 -2.09 -7.65
C ASN A 56 -16.70 -2.05 -7.11
N PRO A 57 -16.01 -3.19 -6.98
CA PRO A 57 -14.59 -3.21 -6.65
C PRO A 57 -13.84 -2.52 -7.79
N THR A 58 -13.60 -1.22 -7.63
CA THR A 58 -12.74 -0.49 -8.55
C THR A 58 -11.34 -0.99 -8.20
N PRO A 59 -10.63 -1.66 -9.12
CA PRO A 59 -9.22 -1.94 -8.90
C PRO A 59 -8.55 -0.64 -8.46
N VAL A 60 -7.67 -0.71 -7.46
CA VAL A 60 -6.84 0.43 -7.03
C VAL A 60 -6.35 1.11 -8.31
N PRO A 61 -6.69 2.40 -8.51
CA PRO A 61 -6.92 3.02 -9.81
C PRO A 61 -5.96 2.52 -10.85
N SER A 62 -6.50 2.03 -11.99
CA SER A 62 -5.78 1.53 -13.18
C SER A 62 -4.37 2.09 -13.25
N MET A 63 -3.46 1.43 -12.53
CA MET A 63 -2.05 1.75 -12.63
C MET A 63 -1.71 1.17 -13.97
N ALA A 64 -1.77 2.04 -15.00
CA ALA A 64 -1.42 1.70 -16.35
C ALA A 64 -0.21 0.78 -16.25
N SER A 65 -0.32 -0.41 -16.83
CA SER A 65 0.69 -1.46 -16.83
C SER A 65 1.96 -0.90 -17.48
N VAL A 66 2.69 -0.04 -16.77
CA VAL A 66 4.01 0.38 -17.15
C VAL A 66 4.86 -0.80 -16.72
N SER A 67 4.88 -1.82 -17.56
CA SER A 67 5.71 -3.02 -17.41
C SER A 67 7.19 -2.69 -17.16
N LYS A 68 7.61 -1.45 -17.49
CA LYS A 68 8.94 -0.90 -17.22
C LYS A 68 9.12 -0.29 -15.82
N ASN A 69 8.05 -0.01 -15.07
CA ASN A 69 8.10 0.65 -13.76
C ASN A 69 7.15 -0.04 -12.75
N PRO A 70 7.62 -1.12 -12.08
CA PRO A 70 6.79 -1.85 -11.15
C PRO A 70 6.38 -0.96 -9.97
N ALA A 71 5.09 -1.02 -9.63
CA ALA A 71 4.58 -0.43 -8.41
C ALA A 71 5.10 -1.19 -7.19
N ARG A 72 5.22 -0.49 -6.08
CA ARG A 72 5.68 -1.03 -4.81
C ARG A 72 4.72 -0.59 -3.71
N GLU A 73 4.61 -1.43 -2.71
CA GLU A 73 3.82 -1.16 -1.52
C GLU A 73 4.73 -1.06 -0.29
N TYR A 74 4.34 -0.19 0.64
CA TYR A 74 5.04 0.02 1.89
C TYR A 74 4.03 0.10 3.05
N PRO A 75 4.26 -0.55 4.19
CA PRO A 75 3.31 -0.59 5.29
C PRO A 75 3.09 0.79 5.91
N LEU A 76 1.82 1.09 6.23
CA LEU A 76 1.49 2.15 7.18
C LEU A 76 1.75 1.68 8.62
N PRO A 77 1.94 2.57 9.60
CA PRO A 77 2.15 2.15 10.98
C PRO A 77 0.89 1.50 11.57
N ASN A 78 1.02 0.34 12.22
CA ASN A 78 -0.10 -0.24 12.96
C ASN A 78 -0.29 0.51 14.28
N LYS A 79 -1.35 1.33 14.35
CA LYS A 79 -1.70 2.11 15.56
C LYS A 79 -2.53 1.35 16.58
N VAL A 80 -3.10 0.21 16.20
CA VAL A 80 -3.96 -0.61 17.06
C VAL A 80 -3.10 -1.65 17.80
N ALA A 81 -2.17 -2.28 17.09
CA ALA A 81 -1.25 -3.28 17.63
C ALA A 81 0.19 -2.99 17.15
N PRO A 82 0.93 -2.11 17.85
CA PRO A 82 2.32 -1.81 17.53
C PRO A 82 3.17 -3.09 17.47
N GLY A 83 4.06 -3.18 16.47
CA GLY A 83 4.90 -4.37 16.25
C GLY A 83 4.27 -5.45 15.36
N THR A 84 2.98 -5.34 15.03
CA THR A 84 2.33 -6.24 14.06
C THR A 84 2.19 -5.56 12.69
N PRO A 85 2.16 -6.32 11.57
CA PRO A 85 1.89 -5.75 10.26
C PRO A 85 0.58 -4.96 10.26
N SER A 86 0.62 -3.74 9.75
CA SER A 86 -0.59 -2.97 9.52
C SER A 86 -1.38 -3.56 8.36
N PRO A 87 -2.72 -3.54 8.43
CA PRO A 87 -3.54 -3.95 7.29
C PRO A 87 -3.43 -2.99 6.11
N ALA A 88 -2.98 -1.75 6.34
CA ALA A 88 -2.92 -0.72 5.32
C ALA A 88 -1.50 -0.46 4.81
N ARG A 89 -1.40 -0.15 3.52
CA ARG A 89 -0.14 0.13 2.83
C ARG A 89 -0.30 1.33 1.91
N VAL A 90 0.79 2.07 1.71
CA VAL A 90 0.89 3.06 0.63
C VAL A 90 1.44 2.38 -0.61
N VAL A 91 0.91 2.75 -1.77
CA VAL A 91 1.40 2.30 -3.07
C VAL A 91 2.15 3.46 -3.73
N THR A 92 3.38 3.19 -4.14
CA THR A 92 4.22 4.12 -4.89
C THR A 92 4.66 3.50 -6.21
N GLN A 93 4.90 4.30 -7.23
CA GLN A 93 5.33 3.83 -8.54
C GLN A 93 6.36 4.78 -9.13
N LYS A 94 7.33 4.26 -9.89
CA LYS A 94 8.19 5.10 -10.71
C LYS A 94 7.43 5.64 -11.93
N THR A 95 7.58 6.92 -12.18
CA THR A 95 7.20 7.56 -13.45
C THR A 95 8.17 7.17 -14.55
N THR A 96 7.81 7.44 -15.80
CA THR A 96 8.71 7.28 -16.96
C THR A 96 9.99 8.11 -16.84
N GLN A 97 9.95 9.20 -16.07
CA GLN A 97 11.09 10.09 -15.77
C GLN A 97 11.94 9.58 -14.59
N GLY A 98 11.62 8.41 -14.02
CA GLY A 98 12.36 7.80 -12.91
C GLY A 98 11.93 8.29 -11.52
N ASN A 99 11.09 9.31 -11.42
CA ASN A 99 10.59 9.85 -10.14
C ASN A 99 9.62 8.87 -9.47
N GLN A 100 9.81 8.59 -8.18
CA GLN A 100 8.88 7.81 -7.38
C GLN A 100 7.69 8.68 -6.95
N VAL A 101 6.47 8.26 -7.26
CA VAL A 101 5.22 9.00 -6.96
C VAL A 101 4.25 8.16 -6.15
N PHE A 102 3.53 8.81 -5.24
CA PHE A 102 2.40 8.22 -4.52
C PHE A 102 1.24 7.94 -5.49
N ARG A 103 0.58 6.78 -5.33
CA ARG A 103 -0.55 6.35 -6.17
C ARG A 103 -1.83 6.18 -5.37
N ALA A 104 -1.77 5.44 -4.28
CA ALA A 104 -2.96 5.11 -3.49
C ALA A 104 -2.60 4.65 -2.07
N VAL A 105 -3.60 4.64 -1.19
CA VAL A 105 -3.57 3.85 0.04
C VAL A 105 -4.46 2.62 -0.17
N ILE A 106 -3.95 1.46 0.19
CA ILE A 106 -4.66 0.19 0.10
C ILE A 106 -4.78 -0.44 1.47
N ALA A 107 -5.78 -1.30 1.66
CA ALA A 107 -5.89 -2.18 2.81
C ALA A 107 -6.07 -3.62 2.33
N HIS A 108 -5.47 -4.56 3.06
CA HIS A 108 -5.77 -5.97 2.93
C HIS A 108 -7.00 -6.33 3.76
N ASP A 109 -7.85 -7.21 3.24
CA ASP A 109 -8.97 -7.78 3.98
C ASP A 109 -8.47 -8.71 5.09
N GLN A 110 -8.39 -8.17 6.31
CA GLN A 110 -8.01 -8.93 7.51
C GLN A 110 -9.10 -9.88 8.01
N SER A 111 -10.30 -9.86 7.43
CA SER A 111 -11.36 -10.78 7.85
C SER A 111 -11.11 -12.22 7.39
N ARG A 112 -10.20 -12.41 6.42
CA ARG A 112 -9.92 -13.70 5.81
C ARG A 112 -8.71 -14.37 6.44
N LYS A 113 -8.74 -15.70 6.49
CA LYS A 113 -7.59 -16.50 6.93
C LYS A 113 -6.53 -16.58 5.83
N LEU A 114 -5.26 -16.65 6.23
CA LEU A 114 -4.14 -16.89 5.32
C LEU A 114 -4.45 -18.09 4.40
N GLY A 115 -4.29 -17.90 3.09
CA GLY A 115 -4.57 -18.94 2.09
C GLY A 115 -6.01 -19.01 1.59
N SER A 116 -6.94 -18.25 2.17
CA SER A 116 -8.31 -18.16 1.65
C SER A 116 -8.36 -17.33 0.35
N PRO A 117 -9.22 -17.67 -0.63
CA PRO A 117 -9.46 -16.82 -1.78
C PRO A 117 -9.80 -15.39 -1.36
N GLY A 118 -9.11 -14.42 -1.93
CA GLY A 118 -9.27 -13.00 -1.62
C GLY A 118 -8.54 -12.49 -0.36
N TYR A 119 -7.76 -13.32 0.34
CA TYR A 119 -6.94 -12.88 1.48
C TYR A 119 -5.96 -11.76 1.12
N ASN A 120 -5.45 -11.79 -0.12
CA ASN A 120 -4.54 -10.79 -0.66
C ASN A 120 -5.26 -9.76 -1.55
N ASP A 121 -6.60 -9.67 -1.49
CA ASP A 121 -7.32 -8.63 -2.22
C ASP A 121 -6.96 -7.26 -1.65
N HIS A 122 -6.78 -6.30 -2.55
CA HIS A 122 -6.40 -4.93 -2.21
C HIS A 122 -7.62 -4.03 -2.35
N PHE A 123 -7.95 -3.34 -1.27
CA PHE A 123 -9.07 -2.41 -1.23
C PHE A 123 -8.52 -0.99 -1.15
N GLU A 124 -8.93 -0.12 -2.06
CA GLU A 124 -8.58 1.30 -1.97
C GLU A 124 -9.21 1.90 -0.70
N VAL A 125 -8.37 2.52 0.12
CA VAL A 125 -8.82 3.24 1.30
C VAL A 125 -9.16 4.66 0.88
N ARG A 126 -10.45 4.96 0.77
CA ARG A 126 -10.91 6.31 0.44
C ARG A 126 -10.66 7.26 1.59
N GLU A 127 -10.17 8.45 1.27
CA GLU A 127 -10.11 9.55 2.23
C GLU A 127 -11.54 9.88 2.68
N LYS A 128 -11.78 9.82 3.98
CA LYS A 128 -13.00 10.35 4.57
C LYS A 128 -12.86 11.87 4.57
N LYS A 129 -13.30 12.53 3.49
CA LYS A 129 -13.39 13.98 3.44
C LYS A 129 -14.22 14.43 4.65
N SER A 130 -13.59 15.09 5.61
CA SER A 130 -14.33 15.78 6.66
C SER A 130 -15.25 16.77 5.94
N LYS A 131 -16.56 16.63 6.11
CA LYS A 131 -17.50 17.69 5.72
C LYS A 131 -17.03 18.93 6.47
N ILE A 132 -16.41 19.88 5.76
CA ILE A 132 -16.26 21.23 6.26
C ILE A 132 -17.69 21.75 6.33
N SER A 133 -18.29 21.68 7.52
CA SER A 133 -19.50 22.46 7.79
C SER A 133 -19.05 23.91 7.84
N THR A 134 -19.15 24.59 6.70
CA THR A 134 -19.08 26.05 6.65
C THR A 134 -20.33 26.55 7.38
N VAL A 135 -20.11 27.23 8.52
CA VAL A 135 -21.11 28.02 9.22
C VAL A 135 -21.00 29.46 8.73
#